data_AF-A0A6G0UD56-F1
#
_entry.id   AF-A0A6G0UD56-F1
#
_cell.length_a   1.000
_cell.length_b   1.000
_cell.length_c   1.000
_cell.angle_alpha   90.00
_cell.angle_beta   90.00
_cell.angle_gamma   90.00
#
_symmetry.space_group_name_H-M   'P 1'
#
loop_
_entity.id
_entity.type
_entity.pdbx_description
1 polymer ?
#
loop_
_entity_poly.entity_id
_entity_poly.type
_entity_poly.pdbx_seq_one_letter_code
_entity_poly.pdbx_strand_id
1 'polypeptide(L)'
;MFILIGALNNLAESRHCRQCSLDQIHFHPGNHHNYITPRATGLFVGHDGCHRTNVSCDARGTPSATTSIAFQDDIDGPQGYQEFVNAELTCDDGSWVFHHHGHPINITEVKCKPDNDTSESCRTCNPCDISFDSTGESNATWRDYAADSNNCYTLTVVCPNLNNTDVYMEFNGDIGGPTDPTTDEVTAQLNCVNGTWEFLQSGVSTSITEVSCFSGYALQLLKNLRQQK
;
A
#
# COMPACT_ATOMS: atom_id res chain seq x y z
N MET A 1 -63.22 -35.37 2.01
CA MET A 1 -62.12 -34.47 1.60
C MET A 1 -61.36 -34.10 2.87
N PHE A 2 -60.27 -34.80 3.15
CA PHE A 2 -59.41 -34.56 4.32
C PHE A 2 -58.18 -33.77 3.85
N ILE A 3 -57.95 -32.60 4.43
CA ILE A 3 -56.74 -31.80 4.20
C ILE A 3 -55.71 -32.26 5.23
N LEU A 4 -54.71 -33.03 4.80
CA LEU A 4 -53.51 -33.29 5.58
C LEU A 4 -52.65 -32.02 5.56
N ILE A 5 -52.52 -31.34 6.71
CA ILE A 5 -51.50 -30.33 6.93
C ILE A 5 -50.26 -31.07 7.44
N GLY A 6 -49.30 -31.29 6.54
CA GLY A 6 -47.98 -31.80 6.90
C GLY A 6 -47.19 -30.72 7.63
N ALA A 7 -47.07 -30.85 8.94
CA ALA A 7 -46.12 -30.10 9.75
C ALA A 7 -44.70 -30.58 9.38
N LEU A 8 -44.01 -29.80 8.55
CA LEU A 8 -42.57 -29.91 8.37
C LEU A 8 -41.91 -29.51 9.70
N ASN A 9 -41.59 -30.52 10.51
CA ASN A 9 -40.67 -30.39 11.64
C ASN A 9 -39.28 -30.04 11.07
N ASN A 10 -39.03 -28.75 10.87
CA ASN A 10 -37.68 -28.20 10.87
C ASN A 10 -37.16 -28.35 12.30
N LEU A 11 -36.64 -29.53 12.62
CA LEU A 11 -35.72 -29.72 13.74
C LEU A 11 -34.51 -28.85 13.41
N ALA A 12 -34.54 -27.60 13.84
CA ALA A 12 -33.35 -26.81 14.00
C ALA A 12 -32.45 -27.61 14.94
N GLU A 13 -31.46 -28.30 14.37
CA GLU A 13 -30.34 -28.83 15.14
C GLU A 13 -29.84 -27.65 15.97
N SER A 14 -30.08 -27.73 17.27
CA SER A 14 -29.56 -26.78 18.24
C SER A 14 -28.05 -26.83 18.08
N ARG A 15 -27.49 -25.87 17.35
CA ARG A 15 -26.04 -25.67 17.32
C ARG A 15 -25.66 -25.36 18.76
N HIS A 16 -24.95 -26.29 19.38
CA HIS A 16 -24.48 -26.11 20.74
C HIS A 16 -23.31 -25.12 20.66
N CYS A 17 -23.62 -23.83 20.69
CA CYS A 17 -22.61 -22.80 20.86
C CYS A 17 -21.94 -23.04 22.22
N ARG A 18 -20.75 -23.62 22.22
CA ARG A 18 -19.95 -23.71 23.45
C ARG A 18 -19.49 -22.32 23.86
N GLN A 19 -19.06 -22.19 25.11
CA GLN A 19 -18.56 -20.92 25.62
C GLN A 19 -17.09 -20.73 25.18
N CYS A 20 -16.79 -19.59 24.56
CA CYS A 20 -15.42 -19.15 24.28
C CYS A 20 -14.95 -18.14 25.33
N SER A 21 -13.65 -18.10 25.60
CA SER A 21 -12.99 -17.06 26.40
C SER A 21 -12.21 -16.11 25.47
N LEU A 22 -12.17 -14.82 25.80
CA LEU A 22 -11.31 -13.87 25.10
C LEU A 22 -9.81 -14.18 25.28
N ASP A 23 -9.44 -14.90 26.34
CA ASP A 23 -8.05 -15.34 26.58
C ASP A 23 -7.55 -16.36 25.53
N GLN A 24 -8.45 -16.89 24.69
CA GLN A 24 -8.08 -17.75 23.55
C GLN A 24 -7.56 -16.94 22.34
N ILE A 25 -7.67 -15.62 22.37
CA ILE A 25 -7.20 -14.73 21.30
C ILE A 25 -5.97 -13.96 21.78
N HIS A 26 -4.88 -14.09 21.02
CA HIS A 26 -3.68 -13.29 21.21
C HIS A 26 -3.79 -11.98 20.43
N PHE A 27 -3.84 -10.85 21.14
CA PHE A 27 -3.85 -9.52 20.54
C PHE A 27 -2.42 -8.97 20.47
N HIS A 28 -1.87 -8.83 19.26
CA HIS A 28 -0.51 -8.33 19.09
C HIS A 28 -0.51 -6.81 18.95
N PRO A 29 0.35 -6.10 19.71
CA PRO A 29 0.55 -4.68 19.46
C PRO A 29 1.07 -4.47 18.04
N GLY A 30 0.63 -3.40 17.38
CA GLY A 30 1.18 -3.02 16.08
C GLY A 30 2.66 -2.65 16.21
N ASN A 31 3.47 -2.95 15.19
CA ASN A 31 4.92 -2.71 15.19
C ASN A 31 5.32 -1.22 15.11
N HIS A 32 4.35 -0.30 15.03
CA HIS A 32 4.58 1.12 14.80
C HIS A 32 3.98 1.97 15.93
N HIS A 33 4.66 3.06 16.29
CA HIS A 33 4.36 3.91 17.46
C HIS A 33 2.95 4.53 17.45
N ASN A 34 2.25 4.51 16.31
CA ASN A 34 0.93 5.11 16.15
C ASN A 34 -0.21 4.09 16.09
N TYR A 35 0.07 2.78 16.15
CA TYR A 35 -0.98 1.76 16.04
C TYR A 35 -1.29 1.17 17.40
N ILE A 36 -2.57 1.18 17.70
CA ILE A 36 -3.09 0.71 18.98
C ILE A 36 -3.27 -0.80 18.87
N THR A 37 -2.88 -1.53 19.92
CA THR A 37 -3.19 -2.95 20.08
C THR A 37 -4.66 -3.20 19.81
N PRO A 38 -5.03 -4.20 18.97
CA PRO A 38 -6.44 -4.54 18.74
C PRO A 38 -7.13 -4.81 20.05
N ARG A 39 -8.40 -4.41 20.15
CA ARG A 39 -9.19 -4.57 21.37
C ARG A 39 -10.51 -5.25 21.08
N ALA A 40 -10.85 -6.25 21.90
CA ALA A 40 -12.22 -6.74 21.97
C ALA A 40 -13.10 -5.67 22.65
N THR A 41 -14.22 -5.30 22.02
CA THR A 41 -15.14 -4.28 22.55
C THR A 41 -16.24 -4.86 23.45
N GLY A 42 -16.12 -6.13 23.83
CA GLY A 42 -17.04 -6.82 24.74
C GLY A 42 -17.50 -8.18 24.24
N LEU A 43 -18.11 -8.95 25.14
CA LEU A 43 -18.70 -10.26 24.86
C LEU A 43 -20.23 -10.13 24.92
N PHE A 44 -20.91 -10.56 23.86
CA PHE A 44 -22.38 -10.56 23.78
C PHE A 44 -22.89 -11.89 23.23
N VAL A 45 -24.20 -12.13 23.33
CA VAL A 45 -24.86 -13.33 22.81
C VAL A 45 -25.73 -12.93 21.62
N GLY A 46 -25.50 -13.57 20.47
CA GLY A 46 -26.27 -13.37 19.26
C GLY A 46 -27.69 -13.94 19.34
N HIS A 47 -28.52 -13.63 18.34
CA HIS A 47 -29.88 -14.16 18.24
C HIS A 47 -29.93 -15.68 18.01
N ASP A 48 -28.83 -16.25 17.54
CA ASP A 48 -28.56 -17.68 17.38
C ASP A 48 -28.15 -18.37 18.70
N GLY A 49 -28.00 -17.60 19.79
CA GLY A 49 -27.53 -18.10 21.08
C GLY A 49 -26.02 -18.26 21.18
N CYS A 50 -25.26 -17.93 20.13
CA CYS A 50 -23.80 -18.03 20.13
C CYS A 50 -23.16 -16.79 20.74
N HIS A 51 -22.04 -16.98 21.46
CA HIS A 51 -21.23 -15.87 21.92
C HIS A 51 -20.56 -15.17 20.74
N ARG A 52 -20.53 -13.84 20.78
CA ARG A 52 -19.92 -12.97 19.78
C ARG A 52 -19.07 -11.90 20.45
N THR A 53 -18.04 -11.45 19.76
CA THR A 53 -17.24 -10.28 20.16
C THR A 53 -16.89 -9.47 18.93
N ASN A 54 -16.75 -8.15 19.09
CA ASN A 54 -16.19 -7.31 18.05
C ASN A 54 -14.74 -7.02 18.41
N VAL A 55 -13.84 -7.21 17.46
CA VAL A 55 -12.47 -6.74 17.56
C VAL A 55 -12.35 -5.45 16.78
N SER A 56 -11.75 -4.44 17.42
CA SER A 56 -11.56 -3.12 16.85
C SER A 56 -10.09 -2.77 16.73
N CYS A 57 -9.73 -2.20 15.60
CA CYS A 57 -8.46 -1.53 15.36
C CYS A 57 -8.70 -0.03 15.25
N ASP A 58 -7.90 0.74 15.97
CA ASP A 58 -8.04 2.18 16.14
C ASP A 58 -6.83 2.88 15.51
N ALA A 59 -7.13 3.74 14.54
CA ALA A 59 -6.18 4.47 13.72
C ALA A 59 -6.01 5.93 14.16
N ARG A 60 -6.53 6.31 15.34
CA ARG A 60 -6.51 7.70 15.80
C ARG A 60 -5.07 8.24 15.85
N GLY A 61 -4.85 9.34 15.14
CA GLY A 61 -3.55 10.00 15.02
C GLY A 61 -2.92 9.91 13.63
N THR A 62 -3.47 9.09 12.73
CA THR A 62 -3.05 8.99 11.33
C THR A 62 -4.22 9.26 10.38
N PRO A 63 -4.58 10.54 10.13
CA PRO A 63 -5.79 10.94 9.39
C PRO A 63 -5.81 10.55 7.89
N SER A 64 -4.77 9.88 7.41
CA SER A 64 -4.61 9.44 6.03
C SER A 64 -4.20 7.96 5.90
N ALA A 65 -4.18 7.19 7.00
CA ALA A 65 -3.87 5.77 6.95
C ALA A 65 -5.16 4.95 6.90
N THR A 66 -5.33 4.16 5.85
CA THR A 66 -6.23 3.01 5.87
C THR A 66 -5.73 2.01 6.91
N THR A 67 -6.64 1.52 7.74
CA THR A 67 -6.33 0.51 8.75
C THR A 67 -7.06 -0.77 8.40
N SER A 68 -6.43 -1.90 8.66
CA SER A 68 -6.98 -3.22 8.44
C SER A 68 -6.79 -4.09 9.69
N ILE A 69 -7.69 -5.05 9.85
CA ILE A 69 -7.54 -6.11 10.85
C ILE A 69 -6.93 -7.31 10.12
N ALA A 70 -5.82 -7.84 10.63
CA ALA A 70 -5.23 -9.08 10.13
C ALA A 70 -5.43 -10.20 11.15
N PHE A 71 -5.73 -11.39 10.66
CA PHE A 71 -5.86 -12.60 11.47
C PHE A 71 -4.77 -13.61 11.08
N GLN A 72 -4.13 -14.25 12.07
CA GLN A 72 -3.14 -15.31 11.86
C GLN A 72 -2.07 -14.99 10.79
N ASP A 73 -1.56 -13.76 10.81
CA ASP A 73 -0.53 -13.19 9.92
C ASP A 73 -0.86 -13.04 8.41
N ASP A 74 -1.74 -13.87 7.83
CA ASP A 74 -1.96 -13.91 6.37
C ASP A 74 -3.43 -13.75 5.94
N ILE A 75 -4.36 -13.58 6.90
CA ILE A 75 -5.79 -13.51 6.58
C ILE A 75 -6.27 -12.08 6.73
N ASP A 76 -6.50 -11.44 5.58
CA ASP A 76 -7.03 -10.09 5.51
C ASP A 76 -8.48 -10.06 6.04
N GLY A 77 -8.65 -9.30 7.12
CA GLY A 77 -9.94 -8.95 7.68
C GLY A 77 -10.55 -7.73 6.98
N PRO A 78 -11.55 -7.09 7.61
CA PRO A 78 -12.14 -5.87 7.08
C PRO A 78 -11.10 -4.76 6.95
N GLN A 79 -11.28 -3.95 5.90
CA GLN A 79 -10.50 -2.73 5.62
C GLN A 79 -11.44 -1.52 5.60
N GLY A 80 -10.94 -0.34 5.99
CA GLY A 80 -11.75 0.87 5.94
C GLY A 80 -10.96 2.18 6.04
N TYR A 81 -11.51 3.23 5.44
CA TYR A 81 -11.05 4.63 5.55
C TYR A 81 -11.57 5.32 6.81
N GLN A 82 -11.80 4.57 7.88
CA GLN A 82 -12.40 5.08 9.12
C GLN A 82 -11.38 5.03 10.25
N GLU A 83 -11.57 5.89 11.25
CA GLU A 83 -10.77 5.89 12.49
C GLU A 83 -10.83 4.54 13.21
N PHE A 84 -11.89 3.76 12.96
CA PHE A 84 -12.10 2.45 13.55
C PHE A 84 -12.48 1.44 12.47
N VAL A 85 -11.81 0.30 12.49
CA VAL A 85 -12.20 -0.88 11.71
C VAL A 85 -12.60 -1.96 12.69
N ASN A 86 -13.74 -2.61 12.43
CA ASN A 86 -14.31 -3.61 13.32
C ASN A 86 -14.50 -4.92 12.56
N ALA A 87 -14.22 -6.03 13.23
CA ALA A 87 -14.54 -7.37 12.77
C ALA A 87 -15.33 -8.11 13.85
N GLU A 88 -16.43 -8.73 13.46
CA GLU A 88 -17.20 -9.60 14.34
C GLU A 88 -16.61 -11.02 14.33
N LEU A 89 -16.33 -11.56 15.51
CA LEU A 89 -15.97 -12.95 15.73
C LEU A 89 -17.14 -13.67 16.40
N THR A 90 -17.44 -14.87 15.94
CA THR A 90 -18.48 -15.75 16.49
C THR A 90 -17.82 -16.96 17.13
N CYS A 91 -18.27 -17.36 18.30
CA CYS A 91 -17.83 -18.59 18.95
C CYS A 91 -18.54 -19.80 18.32
N ASP A 92 -17.77 -20.73 17.78
CA ASP A 92 -18.25 -21.98 17.20
C ASP A 92 -17.46 -23.16 17.80
N ASP A 93 -18.18 -24.12 18.39
CA ASP A 93 -17.63 -25.27 19.12
C ASP A 93 -16.44 -24.96 20.07
N GLY A 94 -16.45 -23.78 20.70
CA GLY A 94 -15.43 -23.37 21.67
C GLY A 94 -14.19 -22.71 21.06
N SER A 95 -14.24 -22.40 19.76
CA SER A 95 -13.23 -21.62 19.04
C SER A 95 -13.82 -20.31 18.52
N TRP A 96 -13.03 -19.23 18.52
CA TRP A 96 -13.42 -17.99 17.85
C TRP A 96 -13.28 -18.14 16.35
N VAL A 97 -14.29 -17.67 15.61
CA VAL A 97 -14.37 -17.81 14.16
C VAL A 97 -14.69 -16.48 13.49
N PHE A 98 -13.90 -16.12 12.48
CA PHE A 98 -14.21 -15.04 11.54
C PHE A 98 -14.84 -15.65 10.28
N HIS A 99 -15.94 -15.06 9.79
CA HIS A 99 -16.60 -15.54 8.57
C HIS A 99 -16.14 -14.73 7.37
N HIS A 100 -15.12 -15.23 6.67
CA HIS A 100 -14.59 -14.61 5.47
C HIS A 100 -15.25 -15.21 4.23
N HIS A 101 -16.01 -14.39 3.47
CA HIS A 101 -16.78 -14.84 2.31
C HIS A 101 -17.69 -16.06 2.58
N GLY A 102 -18.27 -16.14 3.78
CA GLY A 102 -19.14 -17.23 4.19
C GLY A 102 -18.41 -18.50 4.66
N HIS A 103 -17.07 -18.51 4.63
CA HIS A 103 -16.26 -19.60 5.17
C HIS A 103 -15.79 -19.28 6.60
N PRO A 104 -16.02 -20.18 7.57
CA PRO A 104 -15.53 -20.01 8.92
C PRO A 104 -14.02 -20.24 8.98
N ILE A 105 -13.29 -19.30 9.59
CA ILE A 105 -11.86 -19.37 9.84
C ILE A 105 -11.63 -19.27 11.35
N ASN A 106 -10.95 -20.27 11.94
CA ASN A 106 -10.59 -20.24 13.36
C ASN A 106 -9.58 -19.13 13.63
N ILE A 107 -9.81 -18.31 14.65
CA ILE A 107 -9.01 -17.15 15.00
C ILE A 107 -8.39 -17.35 16.38
N THR A 108 -7.07 -17.33 16.41
CA THR A 108 -6.26 -17.39 17.63
C THR A 108 -5.42 -16.14 17.82
N GLU A 109 -5.35 -15.29 16.80
CA GLU A 109 -4.44 -14.15 16.73
C GLU A 109 -5.08 -13.01 15.96
N VAL A 110 -4.97 -11.79 16.49
CA VAL A 110 -5.42 -10.57 15.83
C VAL A 110 -4.35 -9.50 15.88
N LYS A 111 -4.12 -8.84 14.75
CA LYS A 111 -3.22 -7.69 14.59
C LYS A 111 -3.96 -6.53 13.94
N CYS A 112 -3.57 -5.31 14.30
CA CYS A 112 -3.90 -4.14 13.51
C CYS A 112 -2.77 -3.91 12.52
N LYS A 113 -3.08 -3.93 11.22
CA LYS A 113 -2.13 -3.66 10.16
C LYS A 113 -2.50 -2.32 9.51
N PRO A 114 -1.55 -1.40 9.26
CA PRO A 114 -1.79 -0.37 8.28
C PRO A 114 -1.97 -1.01 6.91
N ASP A 115 -2.98 -0.61 6.16
CA ASP A 115 -3.13 -1.00 4.75
C ASP A 115 -1.94 -0.52 3.90
N ASN A 116 -1.14 0.40 4.44
CA ASN A 116 0.11 0.85 3.87
C ASN A 116 1.28 -0.07 4.22
N ASP A 117 1.15 -1.36 3.88
CA ASP A 117 2.32 -2.11 3.42
C ASP A 117 2.68 -1.77 1.96
N THR A 118 2.35 -0.55 1.53
CA THR A 118 3.08 0.14 0.48
C THR A 118 4.54 0.38 0.88
N SER A 119 4.92 0.16 2.15
CA SER A 119 6.31 0.20 2.60
C SER A 119 7.18 -0.88 1.97
N GLU A 120 6.64 -2.07 1.66
CA GLU A 120 7.42 -3.10 0.98
C GLU A 120 7.53 -2.76 -0.51
N SER A 121 6.43 -2.32 -1.13
CA SER A 121 6.40 -2.00 -2.56
C SER A 121 7.21 -0.75 -2.93
N CYS A 122 7.29 0.27 -2.07
CA CYS A 122 8.14 1.45 -2.29
C CYS A 122 9.63 1.23 -1.91
N ARG A 123 10.00 0.00 -1.53
CA ARG A 123 11.38 -0.41 -1.25
C ARG A 123 11.93 -1.46 -2.21
N THR A 124 11.19 -1.79 -3.27
CA THR A 124 11.66 -2.75 -4.27
C THR A 124 12.44 -2.10 -5.41
N CYS A 125 12.36 -0.77 -5.60
CA CYS A 125 13.07 -0.12 -6.70
C CYS A 125 14.59 -0.17 -6.50
N ASN A 126 15.28 -0.53 -7.56
CA ASN A 126 16.73 -0.52 -7.68
C ASN A 126 17.15 0.59 -8.66
N PRO A 127 18.20 1.40 -8.38
CA PRO A 127 18.71 2.35 -9.36
C PRO A 127 19.06 1.71 -10.71
N CYS A 128 19.44 0.43 -10.73
CA CYS A 128 19.71 -0.33 -11.95
C CYS A 128 18.47 -0.60 -12.83
N ASP A 129 17.25 -0.34 -12.35
CA ASP A 129 16.03 -0.46 -13.13
C ASP A 129 15.84 0.71 -14.12
N ILE A 130 16.65 1.76 -13.98
CA ILE A 130 16.66 2.91 -14.89
C ILE A 130 17.85 2.78 -15.84
N SER A 131 17.58 2.91 -17.13
CA SER A 131 18.62 3.10 -18.14
C SER A 131 19.15 4.53 -18.06
N PHE A 132 20.28 4.69 -17.38
CA PHE A 132 21.10 5.89 -17.51
C PHE A 132 22.01 5.65 -18.70
N ASP A 133 21.82 6.44 -19.76
CA ASP A 133 22.54 6.35 -21.03
C ASP A 133 21.87 5.46 -22.10
N SER A 134 21.55 6.07 -23.25
CA SER A 134 21.37 5.34 -24.51
C SER A 134 21.41 6.23 -25.77
N THR A 135 21.06 7.53 -25.68
CA THR A 135 21.01 8.45 -26.85
C THR A 135 21.41 9.91 -26.59
N GLY A 136 21.74 10.26 -25.33
CA GLY A 136 22.09 11.63 -24.92
C GLY A 136 23.49 12.10 -25.32
N GLU A 137 23.76 13.40 -25.17
CA GLU A 137 25.10 13.97 -25.37
C GLU A 137 26.02 13.76 -24.17
N SER A 138 25.44 13.53 -22.99
CA SER A 138 26.17 13.16 -21.79
C SER A 138 25.45 12.10 -20.97
N ASN A 139 26.26 11.40 -20.18
CA ASN A 139 25.80 10.32 -19.35
C ASN A 139 25.08 10.91 -18.13
N ALA A 140 23.78 10.63 -18.04
CA ALA A 140 23.05 10.80 -16.80
C ALA A 140 23.70 9.94 -15.71
N THR A 141 23.69 10.44 -14.47
CA THR A 141 24.15 9.70 -13.30
C THR A 141 23.10 9.78 -12.21
N TRP A 142 23.36 9.14 -11.07
CA TRP A 142 22.49 9.24 -9.90
C TRP A 142 23.29 9.34 -8.61
N ARG A 143 22.65 9.90 -7.58
CA ARG A 143 23.15 9.99 -6.20
C ARG A 143 21.99 9.97 -5.21
N ASP A 144 22.32 10.02 -3.92
CA ASP A 144 21.36 10.13 -2.82
C ASP A 144 20.31 9.00 -2.78
N TYR A 145 20.68 7.79 -3.22
CA TYR A 145 19.82 6.61 -3.08
C TYR A 145 19.67 6.23 -1.60
N ALA A 146 18.52 6.53 -1.03
CA ALA A 146 18.23 6.33 0.38
C ALA A 146 16.72 6.21 0.64
N ALA A 147 16.37 5.63 1.78
CA ALA A 147 14.99 5.63 2.26
C ALA A 147 14.63 6.99 2.88
N ASP A 148 13.42 7.50 2.60
CA ASP A 148 12.87 8.72 3.18
C ASP A 148 12.32 8.50 4.61
N SER A 149 11.65 9.52 5.18
CA SER A 149 11.02 9.41 6.50
C SER A 149 9.85 8.42 6.55
N ASN A 150 9.31 8.03 5.41
CA ASN A 150 8.26 7.01 5.27
C ASN A 150 8.85 5.63 4.95
N ASN A 151 10.19 5.49 4.99
CA ASN A 151 10.94 4.30 4.66
C ASN A 151 10.82 3.88 3.17
N CYS A 152 10.45 4.80 2.28
CA CYS A 152 10.39 4.57 0.83
C CYS A 152 11.68 5.01 0.13
N TYR A 153 12.15 4.25 -0.85
CA TYR A 153 13.37 4.62 -1.56
C TYR A 153 13.16 5.85 -2.45
N THR A 154 14.13 6.75 -2.37
CA THR A 154 14.27 7.93 -3.22
C THR A 154 15.63 7.91 -3.89
N LEU A 155 15.76 8.60 -5.01
CA LEU A 155 17.01 8.71 -5.75
C LEU A 155 17.05 10.08 -6.45
N THR A 156 18.22 10.70 -6.50
CA THR A 156 18.44 11.94 -7.25
C THR A 156 19.13 11.59 -8.56
N VAL A 157 18.46 11.79 -9.69
CA VAL A 157 19.08 11.71 -11.01
C VAL A 157 19.76 13.03 -11.34
N VAL A 158 20.91 12.96 -12.01
CA VAL A 158 21.79 14.10 -12.26
C VAL A 158 22.22 14.11 -13.72
N CYS A 159 21.94 15.22 -14.39
CA CYS A 159 22.52 15.57 -15.68
C CYS A 159 23.61 16.64 -15.49
N PRO A 160 24.89 16.30 -15.70
CA PRO A 160 25.97 17.27 -15.53
C PRO A 160 25.94 18.32 -16.64
N ASN A 161 26.31 19.56 -16.32
CA ASN A 161 26.43 20.63 -17.30
C ASN A 161 27.50 20.27 -18.34
N LEU A 162 27.16 20.46 -19.61
CA LEU A 162 28.06 20.25 -20.73
C LEU A 162 28.64 21.59 -21.18
N ASN A 163 29.87 21.88 -20.76
CA ASN A 163 30.69 22.96 -21.33
C ASN A 163 30.02 24.35 -21.30
N ASN A 164 29.37 24.72 -20.19
CA ASN A 164 28.67 26.00 -20.01
C ASN A 164 27.50 26.21 -21.00
N THR A 165 26.85 25.13 -21.42
CA THR A 165 25.60 25.21 -22.18
C THR A 165 24.44 24.80 -21.28
N ASP A 166 23.25 25.33 -21.57
CA ASP A 166 22.03 24.89 -20.89
C ASP A 166 21.91 23.37 -21.04
N VAL A 167 21.66 22.66 -19.94
CA VAL A 167 21.44 21.21 -19.97
C VAL A 167 19.97 20.91 -19.72
N TYR A 168 19.50 19.88 -20.40
CA TYR A 168 18.13 19.39 -20.33
C TYR A 168 18.13 17.91 -19.98
N MET A 169 17.26 17.55 -19.06
CA MET A 169 16.96 16.17 -18.72
C MET A 169 15.71 15.73 -19.51
N GLU A 170 15.77 14.57 -20.16
CA GLU A 170 14.63 13.92 -20.80
C GLU A 170 14.43 12.54 -20.19
N PHE A 171 13.19 12.22 -19.86
CA PHE A 171 12.76 10.92 -19.40
C PHE A 171 12.11 10.13 -20.52
N ASN A 172 12.36 8.81 -20.57
CA ASN A 172 11.71 7.87 -21.49
C ASN A 172 11.70 8.30 -22.98
N GLY A 173 12.69 9.09 -23.39
CA GLY A 173 12.91 9.49 -24.79
C GLY A 173 11.99 10.59 -25.35
N ASP A 174 11.03 11.11 -24.58
CA ASP A 174 10.22 12.26 -25.01
C ASP A 174 9.51 13.03 -23.87
N ILE A 175 9.63 12.57 -22.63
CA ILE A 175 9.02 13.21 -21.47
C ILE A 175 10.01 14.25 -20.95
N GLY A 176 9.68 15.53 -21.12
CA GLY A 176 10.54 16.61 -20.63
C GLY A 176 10.74 16.54 -19.12
N GLY A 177 11.99 16.57 -18.67
CA GLY A 177 12.36 16.69 -17.26
C GLY A 177 12.56 18.14 -16.82
N PRO A 178 13.11 18.35 -15.61
CA PRO A 178 13.50 19.67 -15.14
C PRO A 178 14.50 20.34 -16.09
N THR A 179 14.50 21.66 -16.06
CA THR A 179 15.45 22.49 -16.79
C THR A 179 15.97 23.56 -15.83
N ASP A 180 17.28 23.67 -15.66
CA ASP A 180 17.89 24.76 -14.90
C ASP A 180 19.08 25.30 -15.70
N PRO A 181 18.95 26.46 -16.36
CA PRO A 181 20.04 27.07 -17.12
C PRO A 181 21.09 27.76 -16.23
N THR A 182 20.88 27.80 -14.91
CA THR A 182 21.73 28.57 -13.98
C THR A 182 22.68 27.72 -13.15
N THR A 183 22.62 26.39 -13.27
CA THR A 183 23.38 25.46 -12.44
C THR A 183 24.36 24.62 -13.26
N ASP A 184 25.40 24.13 -12.58
CA ASP A 184 26.38 23.21 -13.15
C ASP A 184 25.84 21.78 -13.30
N GLU A 185 24.61 21.52 -12.85
CA GLU A 185 23.91 20.25 -13.01
C GLU A 185 22.39 20.47 -12.95
N VAL A 186 21.65 19.68 -13.71
CA VAL A 186 20.20 19.57 -13.59
C VAL A 186 19.88 18.30 -12.81
N THR A 187 19.08 18.42 -11.75
CA THR A 187 18.72 17.29 -10.90
C THR A 187 17.22 17.06 -10.89
N ALA A 188 16.81 15.80 -10.74
CA ALA A 188 15.43 15.43 -10.44
C ALA A 188 15.39 14.38 -9.33
N GLN A 189 14.46 14.53 -8.39
CA GLN A 189 14.21 13.52 -7.37
C GLN A 189 13.15 12.53 -7.87
N LEU A 190 13.48 11.25 -7.86
CA LEU A 190 12.57 10.15 -8.14
C LEU A 190 12.17 9.49 -6.82
N ASN A 191 10.89 9.10 -6.73
CA ASN A 191 10.33 8.36 -5.62
C ASN A 191 9.98 6.96 -6.08
N CYS A 192 10.34 5.94 -5.32
CA CYS A 192 9.87 4.59 -5.57
C CYS A 192 8.40 4.50 -5.15
N VAL A 193 7.52 4.16 -6.09
CA VAL A 193 6.09 3.98 -5.85
C VAL A 193 5.71 2.63 -6.44
N ASN A 194 5.29 1.69 -5.59
CA ASN A 194 4.88 0.34 -6.03
C ASN A 194 5.90 -0.36 -6.94
N GLY A 195 7.18 -0.26 -6.61
CA GLY A 195 8.28 -0.87 -7.36
C GLY A 195 8.62 -0.19 -8.69
N THR A 196 8.09 1.01 -8.91
CA THR A 196 8.40 1.82 -10.10
C THR A 196 8.99 3.16 -9.66
N TRP A 197 10.02 3.63 -10.36
CA TRP A 197 10.56 4.98 -10.15
C TRP A 197 9.61 6.01 -10.73
N GLU A 198 9.18 6.98 -9.94
CA GLU A 198 8.27 8.03 -10.40
C GLU A 198 8.83 9.44 -10.16
N PHE A 199 8.65 10.30 -11.17
CA PHE A 199 8.92 11.73 -11.08
C PHE A 199 7.60 12.47 -10.89
N LEU A 200 7.53 13.30 -9.84
CA LEU A 200 6.36 14.11 -9.54
C LEU A 200 6.60 15.56 -9.98
N GLN A 201 5.80 16.04 -10.94
CA GLN A 201 5.84 17.43 -11.38
C GLN A 201 4.44 18.03 -11.40
N SER A 202 4.24 19.13 -10.67
CA SER A 202 2.96 19.85 -10.64
C SER A 202 1.76 18.94 -10.25
N GLY A 203 2.00 17.95 -9.39
CA GLY A 203 0.98 16.98 -8.95
C GLY A 203 0.73 15.83 -9.92
N VAL A 204 1.42 15.77 -11.06
CA VAL A 204 1.36 14.67 -12.02
C VAL A 204 2.54 13.74 -11.79
N SER A 205 2.26 12.45 -11.57
CA SER A 205 3.28 11.42 -11.41
C SER A 205 3.55 10.74 -12.75
N THR A 206 4.83 10.53 -13.06
CA THR A 206 5.27 9.87 -14.30
C THR A 206 6.28 8.79 -13.98
N SER A 207 6.04 7.57 -14.45
CA SER A 207 6.97 6.45 -14.30
C SER A 207 8.20 6.64 -15.18
N ILE A 208 9.39 6.44 -14.62
CA ILE A 208 10.69 6.69 -15.26
C ILE A 208 11.45 5.37 -15.39
N THR A 209 11.83 5.03 -16.62
CA THR A 209 12.66 3.86 -16.93
C THR A 209 13.93 4.24 -17.67
N GLU A 210 14.03 5.46 -18.18
CA GLU A 210 15.19 5.95 -18.91
C GLU A 210 15.42 7.44 -18.61
N VAL A 211 16.69 7.84 -18.52
CA VAL A 211 17.12 9.23 -18.34
C VAL A 211 18.21 9.55 -19.35
N SER A 212 18.01 10.64 -20.11
CA SER A 212 18.99 11.17 -21.07
C SER A 212 19.26 12.66 -20.81
N CYS A 213 20.48 13.09 -21.11
CA CYS A 213 20.91 14.48 -20.95
C CYS A 213 21.29 15.08 -22.32
N PHE A 214 20.82 16.29 -22.59
CA PHE A 214 21.05 17.01 -23.85
C PHE A 214 21.49 18.45 -23.58
N SER A 215 22.35 19.00 -24.43
CA SER A 215 22.58 20.45 -24.45
C SER A 215 21.40 21.22 -25.06
N GLY A 216 21.38 22.51 -24.76
CA GLY A 216 20.64 23.61 -25.39
C GLY A 216 20.24 23.34 -26.84
N TYR A 217 21.27 23.13 -27.65
CA TYR A 217 21.18 23.05 -29.10
C TYR A 217 20.62 21.72 -29.59
N ALA A 218 21.00 20.61 -28.95
CA ALA A 218 20.54 19.27 -29.33
C ALA A 218 19.04 19.11 -29.11
N LEU A 219 18.50 19.64 -27.99
CA LEU A 219 17.08 19.56 -27.72
C LEU A 219 16.25 20.31 -28.78
N GLN A 220 16.70 21.48 -29.22
CA GLN A 220 16.01 22.24 -30.26
C GLN A 220 15.98 21.49 -31.59
N LEU A 221 17.08 20.82 -31.96
CA LEU A 221 17.16 19.99 -33.16
C LEU A 221 16.26 18.75 -33.07
N LEU A 222 16.24 18.06 -31.92
CA LEU A 222 15.37 16.90 -31.69
C LEU A 222 13.89 17.28 -31.77
N LYS A 223 13.49 18.38 -31.15
CA LYS A 223 12.11 18.90 -31.25
C LYS A 223 11.71 19.18 -32.70
N ASN A 224 12.59 19.80 -33.46
CA ASN A 224 12.35 20.10 -34.88
C ASN A 224 12.22 18.81 -35.73
N LEU A 225 13.01 17.77 -35.44
CA LEU A 225 12.93 16.48 -36.14
C LEU A 225 11.67 15.68 -35.78
N ARG A 226 11.26 15.69 -34.51
CA ARG A 226 10.02 15.01 -34.07
C ARG A 226 8.77 15.64 -34.68
N GLN A 227 8.76 16.95 -34.93
CA GLN A 227 7.63 17.64 -35.57
C GLN A 227 7.47 17.37 -37.08
N GLN A 228 8.44 16.73 -37.73
CA GLN A 228 8.40 16.40 -39.17
C GLN A 228 7.88 14.99 -39.46
N LYS A 229 7.57 14.19 -38.44
CA LYS A 229 6.97 12.85 -38.56
C LYS A 229 5.50 12.90 -38.20
#